data_AF-A0A059WPH5-F1
#
_entry.id   AF-A0A059WPH5-F1
#
_cell.length_a   1.000
_cell.length_b   1.000
_cell.length_c   1.000
_cell.angle_alpha   90.00
_cell.angle_beta   90.00
_cell.angle_gamma   90.00
#
_symmetry.space_group_name_H-M   'P 1'
#
loop_
_entity.id
_entity.type
_entity.pdbx_description
1 polymer ?
#
loop_
_entity_poly.entity_id
_entity_poly.type
_entity_poly.pdbx_seq_one_letter_code
_entity_poly.pdbx_strand_id
1 'polypeptide(L)'
;GIFCGGSTGTNLAAALRVARDLDENALVVFIVCDTGEHYLSKHHSDEWMKEKRLIEPQKITAGLLSETKGEDAPKTLIVAAPTERVADTLAKMSEYGLTQIPVLEDGRSVGSLRENRVLSKALGNRDLLEAPVSEVMDASFPIVDVDASLSEIMRELQSSPAVLVEDYGRITGIITRHDVLDLKSSSQ
;
A
#
# COMPACT_ATOMS: atom_id res chain seq x y z
N GLY A 1 -29.86 1.29 -6.39
CA GLY A 1 -29.18 0.37 -7.33
C GLY A 1 -30.23 -0.26 -8.21
N ILE A 2 -30.10 -0.12 -9.53
CA ILE A 2 -31.01 -0.74 -10.51
C ILE A 2 -30.42 -2.09 -10.89
N PHE A 3 -31.03 -3.19 -10.42
CA PHE A 3 -30.55 -4.54 -10.68
C PHE A 3 -31.02 -5.04 -12.05
N CYS A 4 -30.17 -4.89 -13.06
CA CYS A 4 -30.52 -5.09 -14.47
C CYS A 4 -29.45 -5.89 -15.24
N GLY A 5 -29.78 -6.30 -16.47
CA GLY A 5 -28.84 -6.95 -17.38
C GLY A 5 -27.93 -5.98 -18.15
N GLY A 6 -26.98 -6.55 -18.90
CA GLY A 6 -25.90 -5.80 -19.53
C GLY A 6 -26.35 -4.86 -20.66
N SER A 7 -27.44 -5.17 -21.36
CA SER A 7 -28.01 -4.29 -22.39
C SER A 7 -28.48 -2.96 -21.82
N THR A 8 -28.94 -2.94 -20.57
CA THR A 8 -29.26 -1.70 -19.83
C THR A 8 -28.02 -0.83 -19.64
N GLY A 9 -26.87 -1.43 -19.34
CA GLY A 9 -25.59 -0.73 -19.28
C GLY A 9 -25.20 -0.07 -20.60
N THR A 10 -25.42 -0.76 -21.73
CA THR A 10 -25.20 -0.20 -23.07
C THR A 10 -26.13 0.99 -23.35
N ASN A 11 -27.41 0.86 -23.02
CA ASN A 11 -28.39 1.95 -23.18
C ASN A 11 -28.01 3.18 -22.34
N LEU A 12 -27.59 2.97 -21.09
CA LEU A 12 -27.12 4.05 -20.23
C LEU A 12 -25.85 4.71 -20.79
N ALA A 13 -24.87 3.93 -21.25
CA ALA A 13 -23.65 4.46 -21.84
C ALA A 13 -23.95 5.31 -23.10
N ALA A 14 -24.91 4.89 -23.93
CA ALA A 14 -25.37 5.67 -25.08
C ALA A 14 -26.11 6.94 -24.64
N ALA A 15 -27.03 6.83 -23.69
CA ALA A 15 -27.77 7.97 -23.14
C ALA A 15 -26.81 9.03 -22.56
N LEU A 16 -25.78 8.62 -21.82
CA LEU A 16 -24.74 9.53 -21.28
C LEU A 16 -23.86 10.15 -22.37
N ARG A 17 -23.69 9.51 -23.53
CA ARG A 17 -22.98 10.11 -24.67
C ARG A 17 -23.85 11.17 -25.34
N VAL A 18 -25.13 10.88 -25.57
CA VAL A 18 -26.09 11.84 -26.14
C VAL A 18 -26.29 13.03 -25.21
N ALA A 19 -26.43 12.79 -23.90
CA ALA A 19 -26.68 13.82 -22.90
C ALA A 19 -25.56 14.87 -22.80
N ARG A 20 -24.32 14.56 -23.23
CA ARG A 20 -23.21 15.51 -23.21
C ARG A 20 -23.41 16.70 -24.13
N ASP A 21 -24.20 16.54 -25.18
CA ASP A 21 -24.42 17.56 -26.20
C ASP A 21 -25.75 18.32 -25.99
N LEU A 22 -26.46 18.06 -24.87
CA LEU A 22 -27.75 18.66 -24.56
C LEU A 22 -27.61 19.76 -23.49
N ASP A 23 -28.57 20.69 -23.47
CA ASP A 23 -28.65 21.73 -22.44
C ASP A 23 -29.25 21.21 -21.11
N GLU A 24 -29.18 22.04 -20.08
CA GLU A 24 -29.61 21.74 -18.71
C GLU A 24 -31.11 21.46 -18.55
N ASN A 25 -31.93 21.82 -19.54
CA ASN A 25 -33.38 21.60 -19.52
C ASN A 25 -33.77 20.30 -20.24
N ALA A 26 -32.82 19.59 -20.83
CA ALA A 26 -33.10 18.37 -21.57
C ALA A 26 -33.39 17.17 -20.67
N LEU A 27 -34.41 16.37 -21.04
CA LEU A 27 -34.75 15.12 -20.37
C LEU A 27 -34.38 13.93 -21.27
N VAL A 28 -33.42 13.13 -20.82
CA VAL A 28 -33.01 11.90 -21.52
C VAL A 28 -33.62 10.68 -20.84
N VAL A 29 -34.38 9.89 -21.61
CA VAL A 29 -35.00 8.64 -21.15
C VAL A 29 -34.35 7.47 -21.87
N PHE A 30 -34.02 6.42 -21.14
CA PHE A 30 -33.55 5.15 -21.71
C PHE A 30 -34.27 3.96 -21.08
N ILE A 31 -34.22 2.82 -21.76
CA ILE A 31 -34.95 1.61 -21.37
C ILE A 31 -34.06 0.69 -20.53
N VAL A 32 -34.60 0.22 -19.41
CA VAL A 32 -34.09 -0.94 -18.65
C VAL A 32 -34.73 -2.19 -19.26
N CYS A 33 -33.92 -3.02 -19.91
CA CYS A 33 -34.41 -4.09 -20.77
C CYS A 33 -34.90 -5.32 -19.99
N ASP A 34 -34.23 -5.64 -18.87
CA ASP A 34 -34.49 -6.81 -18.05
C ASP A 34 -33.84 -6.67 -16.66
N THR A 35 -34.17 -7.62 -15.77
CA THR A 35 -33.61 -7.74 -14.42
C THR A 35 -32.26 -8.46 -14.42
N GLY A 36 -31.45 -8.20 -13.41
CA GLY A 36 -30.08 -8.76 -13.30
C GLY A 36 -30.00 -10.26 -12.96
N GLU A 37 -31.11 -10.90 -12.59
CA GLU A 37 -31.15 -12.27 -12.05
C GLU A 37 -30.51 -13.29 -13.00
N HIS A 38 -30.76 -13.16 -14.31
CA HIS A 38 -30.21 -14.05 -15.34
C HIS A 38 -28.69 -13.90 -15.56
N TYR A 39 -28.05 -12.92 -14.90
CA TYR A 39 -26.65 -12.57 -15.13
C TYR A 39 -25.79 -12.61 -13.86
N LEU A 40 -26.30 -13.20 -12.78
CA LEU A 40 -25.57 -13.39 -11.52
C LEU A 40 -24.21 -14.09 -11.73
N SER A 41 -24.16 -15.10 -12.59
CA SER A 41 -22.92 -15.82 -12.95
C SER A 41 -22.12 -15.18 -14.09
N LYS A 42 -22.50 -13.97 -14.53
CA LYS A 42 -21.85 -13.23 -15.62
C LYS A 42 -21.34 -11.87 -15.13
N HIS A 43 -21.87 -10.76 -15.64
CA HIS A 43 -21.35 -9.43 -15.30
C HIS A 43 -21.67 -8.97 -13.87
N HIS A 44 -22.50 -9.72 -13.12
CA HIS A 44 -22.64 -9.56 -11.67
C HIS A 44 -21.70 -10.47 -10.86
N SER A 45 -20.88 -11.31 -11.52
CA SER A 45 -19.82 -12.10 -10.90
C SER A 45 -18.47 -11.46 -11.17
N ASP A 46 -17.76 -11.10 -10.11
CA ASP A 46 -16.40 -10.56 -10.20
C ASP A 46 -15.43 -11.57 -10.84
N GLU A 47 -15.61 -12.86 -10.59
CA GLU A 47 -14.80 -13.92 -11.19
C GLU A 47 -14.97 -13.95 -12.71
N TRP A 48 -16.21 -13.93 -13.20
CA TRP A 48 -16.48 -13.89 -14.63
C TRP A 48 -15.97 -12.59 -15.27
N MET A 49 -16.15 -11.46 -14.60
CA MET A 49 -15.65 -10.16 -15.08
C MET A 49 -14.13 -10.12 -15.15
N LYS A 50 -13.41 -10.74 -14.19
CA LYS A 50 -11.96 -10.94 -14.22
C LYS A 50 -11.54 -11.85 -15.38
N GLU A 51 -12.22 -13.00 -15.56
CA GLU A 51 -11.96 -13.94 -16.66
C GLU A 51 -12.10 -13.24 -18.03
N LYS A 52 -13.12 -12.38 -18.18
CA LYS A 52 -13.35 -11.59 -19.40
C LYS A 52 -12.53 -10.32 -19.50
N ARG A 53 -11.65 -10.03 -18.52
CA ARG A 53 -10.83 -8.82 -18.43
C ARG A 53 -11.65 -7.53 -18.52
N LEU A 54 -12.87 -7.56 -17.97
CA LEU A 54 -13.80 -6.43 -17.93
C LEU A 54 -13.69 -5.63 -16.62
N ILE A 55 -13.00 -6.16 -15.63
CA ILE A 55 -12.58 -5.46 -14.41
C ILE A 55 -11.05 -5.30 -14.48
N GLU A 56 -10.55 -4.08 -14.28
CA GLU A 56 -9.13 -3.88 -13.98
C GLU A 56 -8.84 -4.62 -12.66
N PRO A 57 -7.76 -5.42 -12.56
CA PRO A 57 -7.39 -5.99 -11.27
C PRO A 57 -7.36 -4.85 -10.25
N GLN A 58 -8.01 -5.05 -9.09
CA GLN A 58 -8.00 -4.04 -8.03
C GLN A 58 -6.58 -3.50 -7.92
N LYS A 59 -6.41 -2.19 -8.12
CA LYS A 59 -5.10 -1.57 -8.03
C LYS A 59 -4.64 -1.79 -6.59
N ILE A 60 -3.73 -2.71 -6.41
CA ILE A 60 -3.05 -2.92 -5.14
C ILE A 60 -2.29 -1.63 -4.87
N THR A 61 -2.75 -0.87 -3.88
CA THR A 61 -2.15 0.40 -3.44
C THR A 61 -1.24 0.19 -2.24
N ALA A 62 -0.37 1.16 -1.94
CA ALA A 62 0.50 1.13 -0.77
C ALA A 62 -0.29 0.99 0.54
N GLY A 63 -1.41 1.72 0.68
CA GLY A 63 -2.28 1.61 1.85
C GLY A 63 -2.81 0.19 2.05
N LEU A 64 -3.39 -0.40 1.00
CA LEU A 64 -3.94 -1.75 1.07
C LEU A 64 -2.87 -2.79 1.41
N LEU A 65 -1.65 -2.63 0.88
CA LEU A 65 -0.53 -3.51 1.20
C LEU A 65 -0.06 -3.39 2.64
N SER A 66 -0.02 -2.17 3.16
CA SER A 66 0.38 -1.93 4.54
C SER A 66 -0.65 -2.46 5.54
N GLU A 67 -1.93 -2.49 5.17
CA GLU A 67 -3.02 -3.02 5.99
C GLU A 67 -3.14 -4.54 5.95
N THR A 68 -2.85 -5.16 4.80
CA THR A 68 -3.06 -6.60 4.56
C THR A 68 -1.81 -7.45 4.86
N LYS A 69 -0.97 -7.01 5.80
CA LYS A 69 0.22 -7.76 6.18
C LYS A 69 -0.14 -9.09 6.86
N GLY A 70 0.71 -10.09 6.69
CA GLY A 70 0.54 -11.43 7.27
C GLY A 70 0.42 -11.42 8.80
N GLU A 71 -0.09 -12.50 9.39
CA GLU A 71 -0.37 -12.59 10.84
C GLU A 71 0.87 -12.33 11.73
N ASP A 72 2.06 -12.65 11.22
CA ASP A 72 3.34 -12.48 11.92
C ASP A 72 3.92 -11.06 11.83
N ALA A 73 3.34 -10.18 11.00
CA ALA A 73 3.82 -8.81 10.85
C ALA A 73 3.22 -7.88 11.93
N PRO A 74 3.98 -6.89 12.44
CA PRO A 74 3.44 -5.91 13.37
C PRO A 74 2.25 -5.14 12.76
N LYS A 75 1.11 -5.17 13.44
CA LYS A 75 -0.12 -4.44 13.03
C LYS A 75 0.00 -2.92 13.15
N THR A 76 1.05 -2.43 13.79
CA THR A 76 1.33 -1.00 13.97
C THR A 76 2.74 -0.71 13.49
N LEU A 77 2.94 0.49 12.94
CA LEU A 77 4.25 0.94 12.50
C LEU A 77 5.17 1.10 13.70
N ILE A 78 6.19 0.25 13.78
CA ILE A 78 7.25 0.35 14.79
C ILE A 78 8.32 1.30 14.29
N VAL A 79 8.66 2.31 15.10
CA VAL A 79 9.58 3.40 14.73
C VAL A 79 10.60 3.66 15.83
N ALA A 80 11.73 4.26 15.49
CA ALA A 80 12.71 4.80 16.44
C ALA A 80 12.67 6.34 16.45
N ALA A 81 13.06 6.95 17.57
CA ALA A 81 13.29 8.40 17.64
C ALA A 81 14.79 8.73 17.43
N PRO A 82 15.15 9.91 16.89
CA PRO A 82 16.55 10.30 16.67
C PRO A 82 17.38 10.36 17.96
N THR A 83 16.73 10.62 19.09
CA THR A 83 17.33 10.72 20.43
C THR A 83 17.31 9.40 21.19
N GLU A 84 16.67 8.36 20.66
CA GLU A 84 16.65 7.03 21.27
C GLU A 84 18.06 6.43 21.27
N ARG A 85 18.40 5.60 22.25
CA ARG A 85 19.69 4.91 22.26
C ARG A 85 19.68 3.76 21.27
N VAL A 86 20.82 3.58 20.60
CA VAL A 86 21.00 2.49 19.62
C VAL A 86 20.76 1.11 20.24
N ALA A 87 21.25 0.84 21.46
CA ALA A 87 21.02 -0.43 22.15
C ALA A 87 19.52 -0.71 22.38
N ASP A 88 18.76 0.32 22.79
CA ASP A 88 17.34 0.19 23.07
C ASP A 88 16.57 -0.07 21.76
N THR A 89 16.93 0.64 20.69
CA THR A 89 16.34 0.41 19.37
C THR A 89 16.69 -0.98 18.82
N LEU A 90 17.91 -1.49 19.00
CA LEU A 90 18.27 -2.86 18.61
C LEU A 90 17.49 -3.91 19.40
N ALA A 91 17.30 -3.70 20.71
CA ALA A 91 16.47 -4.58 21.54
C ALA A 91 15.02 -4.60 21.05
N LYS A 92 14.46 -3.42 20.76
CA LYS A 92 13.14 -3.27 20.14
C LYS A 92 13.05 -4.01 18.81
N MET A 93 14.04 -3.84 17.93
CA MET A 93 14.09 -4.56 16.66
C MET A 93 14.07 -6.09 16.87
N SER A 94 14.86 -6.61 17.81
CA SER A 94 14.86 -8.04 18.14
C SER A 94 13.52 -8.52 18.71
N GLU A 95 12.87 -7.73 19.57
CA GLU A 95 11.56 -8.06 20.18
C GLU A 95 10.48 -8.24 19.12
N TYR A 96 10.45 -7.36 18.11
CA TYR A 96 9.47 -7.38 17.03
C TYR A 96 9.93 -8.16 15.79
N GLY A 97 11.09 -8.84 15.83
CA GLY A 97 11.63 -9.60 14.70
C GLY A 97 11.98 -8.74 13.47
N LEU A 98 12.37 -7.48 13.68
CA LEU A 98 12.62 -6.49 12.63
C LEU A 98 14.10 -6.43 12.28
N THR A 99 14.42 -6.48 10.99
CA THR A 99 15.79 -6.26 10.49
C THR A 99 16.07 -4.79 10.14
N GLN A 100 15.02 -3.97 10.14
CA GLN A 100 15.04 -2.57 9.77
C GLN A 100 13.91 -1.79 10.44
N ILE A 101 14.17 -0.52 10.76
CA ILE A 101 13.22 0.36 11.44
C ILE A 101 13.39 1.79 10.92
N PRO A 102 12.29 2.52 10.59
CA PRO A 102 12.37 3.92 10.24
C PRO A 102 12.61 4.78 11.48
N VAL A 103 13.36 5.87 11.30
CA VAL A 103 13.53 6.90 12.32
C VAL A 103 12.59 8.05 11.98
N LEU A 104 11.67 8.36 12.91
CA LEU A 104 10.69 9.43 12.74
C LEU A 104 10.89 10.55 13.75
N GLU A 105 10.63 11.78 13.32
CA GLU A 105 10.50 12.96 14.17
C GLU A 105 9.26 13.74 13.71
N ASP A 106 8.36 14.08 14.64
CA ASP A 106 7.09 14.75 14.35
C ASP A 106 6.23 14.07 13.25
N GLY A 107 6.30 12.74 13.16
CA GLY A 107 5.56 11.94 12.18
C GLY A 107 6.17 11.93 10.77
N ARG A 108 7.35 12.54 10.57
CA ARG A 108 8.10 12.55 9.31
C ARG A 108 9.33 11.68 9.41
N SER A 109 9.72 11.06 8.30
CA SER A 109 10.95 10.29 8.26
C SER A 109 12.18 11.21 8.22
N VAL A 110 13.10 10.99 9.15
CA VAL A 110 14.39 11.70 9.22
C VAL A 110 15.58 10.77 9.03
N GLY A 111 15.35 9.45 9.03
CA GLY A 111 16.37 8.46 8.74
C GLY A 111 15.85 7.04 8.77
N SER A 112 16.78 6.09 8.70
CA SER A 112 16.49 4.67 8.88
C SER A 112 17.61 3.96 9.61
N LEU A 113 17.28 2.84 10.25
CA LEU A 113 18.25 1.92 10.83
C LEU A 113 18.10 0.54 10.22
N ARG A 114 19.24 -0.10 9.99
CA ARG A 114 19.36 -1.48 9.54
C ARG A 114 20.25 -2.23 10.50
N GLU A 115 19.73 -3.32 11.04
CA GLU A 115 20.36 -4.09 12.11
C GLU A 115 21.80 -4.48 11.75
N ASN A 116 21.97 -5.09 10.57
CA ASN A 116 23.27 -5.54 10.09
C ASN A 116 24.31 -4.41 9.99
N ARG A 117 23.90 -3.20 9.58
CA ARG A 117 24.81 -2.03 9.47
C ARG A 117 25.19 -1.49 10.83
N VAL A 118 24.24 -1.40 11.76
CA VAL A 118 24.49 -0.96 13.13
C VAL A 118 25.42 -1.94 13.83
N LEU A 119 25.12 -3.25 13.78
CA LEU A 119 25.96 -4.28 14.38
C LEU A 119 27.38 -4.29 13.78
N SER A 120 27.51 -4.12 12.47
CA SER A 120 28.82 -4.01 11.82
C SER A 120 29.64 -2.82 12.33
N LYS A 121 29.01 -1.65 12.56
CA LYS A 121 29.68 -0.48 13.16
C LYS A 121 30.03 -0.73 14.63
N ALA A 122 29.13 -1.34 15.39
CA ALA A 122 29.29 -1.60 16.82
C ALA A 122 30.42 -2.60 17.14
N LEU A 123 30.72 -3.52 16.21
CA LEU A 123 31.89 -4.40 16.33
C LEU A 123 33.22 -3.63 16.29
N GLY A 124 33.28 -2.53 15.54
CA GLY A 124 34.45 -1.64 15.46
C GLY A 124 34.49 -0.57 16.55
N ASN A 125 33.33 -0.15 17.07
CA ASN A 125 33.19 0.81 18.15
C ASN A 125 31.95 0.52 19.01
N ARG A 126 32.17 -0.08 20.19
CA ARG A 126 31.08 -0.46 21.10
C ARG A 126 30.35 0.72 21.73
N ASP A 127 30.97 1.89 21.81
CA ASP A 127 30.36 3.08 22.42
C ASP A 127 29.15 3.57 21.62
N LEU A 128 29.05 3.18 20.34
CA LEU A 128 27.90 3.46 19.48
C LEU A 128 26.60 2.84 19.97
N LEU A 129 26.64 1.82 20.84
CA LEU A 129 25.44 1.23 21.45
C LEU A 129 24.78 2.20 22.45
N GLU A 130 25.58 3.06 23.07
CA GLU A 130 25.11 4.07 24.03
C GLU A 130 24.80 5.41 23.35
N ALA A 131 25.23 5.59 22.10
CA ALA A 131 24.98 6.78 21.30
C ALA A 131 23.50 6.91 20.90
N PRO A 132 23.04 8.14 20.59
CA PRO A 132 21.73 8.34 20.00
C PRO A 132 21.66 7.80 18.56
N VAL A 133 20.48 7.33 18.16
CA VAL A 133 20.19 6.78 16.83
C VAL A 133 20.62 7.72 15.70
N SER A 134 20.44 9.02 15.88
CA SER A 134 20.82 10.07 14.91
C SER A 134 22.29 10.05 14.50
N GLU A 135 23.20 9.54 15.33
CA GLU A 135 24.63 9.47 15.01
C GLU A 135 24.99 8.30 14.08
N VAL A 136 24.17 7.26 14.05
CA VAL A 136 24.47 6.02 13.32
C VAL A 136 23.50 5.71 12.19
N MET A 137 22.34 6.38 12.17
CA MET A 137 21.29 6.17 11.18
C MET A 137 21.76 6.41 9.75
N ASP A 138 21.08 5.76 8.82
CA ASP A 138 21.17 5.99 7.40
C ASP A 138 20.12 7.01 6.94
N ALA A 139 20.19 7.40 5.67
CA ALA A 139 19.13 8.13 5.01
C ALA A 139 17.78 7.40 5.12
N SER A 140 16.70 8.18 5.09
CA SER A 140 15.33 7.67 5.05
C SER A 140 15.12 6.66 3.93
N PHE A 141 14.23 5.70 4.16
CA PHE A 141 13.72 4.87 3.08
C PHE A 141 12.92 5.74 2.07
N PRO A 142 12.81 5.31 0.80
CA PRO A 142 11.90 5.94 -0.15
C PRO A 142 10.49 6.04 0.43
N ILE A 143 9.82 7.15 0.15
CA ILE A 143 8.46 7.44 0.61
C ILE A 143 7.54 7.40 -0.61
N VAL A 144 6.39 6.76 -0.47
CA VAL A 144 5.32 6.75 -1.47
C VAL A 144 4.01 7.15 -0.82
N ASP A 145 3.12 7.74 -1.61
CA ASP A 145 1.76 8.07 -1.20
C ASP A 145 0.93 6.79 -0.96
N VAL A 146 -0.08 6.87 -0.09
CA VAL A 146 -1.00 5.77 0.21
C VAL A 146 -1.68 5.19 -1.05
N ASP A 147 -1.90 6.01 -2.08
CA ASP A 147 -2.50 5.62 -3.36
C ASP A 147 -1.49 5.09 -4.38
N ALA A 148 -0.20 5.03 -4.03
CA ALA A 148 0.85 4.58 -4.94
C ALA A 148 0.63 3.14 -5.41
N SER A 149 0.90 2.91 -6.70
CA SER A 149 0.66 1.60 -7.32
C SER A 149 1.68 0.54 -6.89
N LEU A 150 1.28 -0.74 -6.92
CA LEU A 150 2.20 -1.87 -6.70
C LEU A 150 3.46 -1.80 -7.59
N SER A 151 3.33 -1.39 -8.85
CA SER A 151 4.48 -1.28 -9.76
C SER A 151 5.50 -0.23 -9.28
N GLU A 152 5.02 0.87 -8.72
CA GLU A 152 5.86 1.91 -8.12
C GLU A 152 6.55 1.42 -6.86
N ILE A 153 5.81 0.79 -5.96
CA ILE A 153 6.37 0.19 -4.74
C ILE A 153 7.45 -0.83 -5.08
N MET A 154 7.19 -1.72 -6.05
CA MET A 154 8.15 -2.71 -6.53
C MET A 154 9.43 -2.07 -7.09
N ARG A 155 9.31 -0.95 -7.81
CA ARG A 155 10.46 -0.22 -8.36
C ARG A 155 11.35 0.34 -7.24
N GLU A 156 10.77 0.97 -6.23
CA GLU A 156 11.54 1.48 -5.09
C GLU A 156 12.22 0.35 -4.31
N LEU A 157 11.52 -0.77 -4.11
CA LEU A 157 12.04 -1.96 -3.41
C LEU A 157 13.18 -2.68 -4.15
N GLN A 158 13.40 -2.42 -5.45
CA GLN A 158 14.57 -2.93 -6.17
C GLN A 158 15.87 -2.31 -5.63
N SER A 159 15.82 -1.04 -5.23
CA SER A 159 17.00 -0.28 -4.77
C SER A 159 17.06 -0.09 -3.25
N SER A 160 15.91 -0.15 -2.57
CA SER A 160 15.77 -0.01 -1.12
C SER A 160 15.20 -1.28 -0.48
N PRO A 161 15.59 -1.66 0.74
CA PRO A 161 15.02 -2.83 1.41
C PRO A 161 13.58 -2.62 1.92
N ALA A 162 13.14 -1.37 2.05
CA ALA A 162 11.81 -1.00 2.46
C ALA A 162 11.38 0.33 1.81
N VAL A 163 10.08 0.59 1.84
CA VAL A 163 9.43 1.82 1.39
C VAL A 163 8.47 2.26 2.50
N LEU A 164 8.40 3.55 2.78
CA LEU A 164 7.45 4.13 3.74
C LEU A 164 6.20 4.60 3.03
N VAL A 165 5.05 4.41 3.68
CA VAL A 165 3.75 4.88 3.20
C VAL A 165 3.42 6.18 3.92
N GLU A 166 3.13 7.21 3.16
CA GLU A 166 2.70 8.52 3.65
C GLU A 166 1.22 8.75 3.36
N ASP A 167 0.51 9.27 4.36
CA ASP A 167 -0.86 9.76 4.22
C ASP A 167 -0.98 11.13 4.89
N TYR A 168 -1.49 12.12 4.15
CA TYR A 168 -1.58 13.52 4.56
C TYR A 168 -0.31 14.09 5.23
N GLY A 169 0.88 13.75 4.71
CA GLY A 169 2.17 14.25 5.19
C GLY A 169 2.68 13.58 6.47
N ARG A 170 2.10 12.44 6.86
CA ARG A 170 2.56 11.61 7.99
C ARG A 170 2.86 10.20 7.51
N ILE A 171 3.94 9.62 8.04
CA ILE A 171 4.25 8.22 7.79
C ILE A 171 3.29 7.32 8.57
N THR A 172 2.53 6.50 7.85
CA THR A 172 1.51 5.59 8.40
C THR A 172 1.91 4.13 8.31
N GLY A 173 2.83 3.78 7.40
CA GLY A 173 3.20 2.40 7.14
C GLY A 173 4.62 2.21 6.62
N ILE A 174 5.02 0.94 6.57
CA ILE A 174 6.26 0.49 5.96
C ILE A 174 5.98 -0.78 5.15
N ILE A 175 6.46 -0.86 3.92
CA ILE A 175 6.35 -2.03 3.05
C ILE A 175 7.75 -2.54 2.77
N THR A 176 7.95 -3.83 2.93
CA THR A 176 9.22 -4.53 2.72
C THR A 176 9.11 -5.46 1.52
N ARG A 177 10.25 -6.00 1.09
CA ARG A 177 10.27 -7.03 0.03
C ARG A 177 9.48 -8.28 0.41
N HIS A 178 9.48 -8.65 1.70
CA HIS A 178 8.75 -9.80 2.19
C HIS A 178 7.25 -9.61 2.02
N ASP A 179 6.73 -8.44 2.42
CA ASP A 179 5.31 -8.09 2.27
C ASP A 179 4.86 -8.25 0.80
N VAL A 180 5.69 -7.86 -0.17
CA VAL A 180 5.36 -7.98 -1.60
C VAL A 180 5.42 -9.42 -2.12
N LEU A 181 6.31 -10.24 -1.57
CA LEU A 181 6.44 -11.65 -1.98
C LEU A 181 5.28 -12.50 -1.46
N ASP A 182 4.81 -12.23 -0.24
CA ASP A 182 3.75 -13.01 0.41
C ASP A 182 2.39 -12.82 -0.28
N LEU A 183 2.10 -11.63 -0.81
CA LEU A 183 0.90 -11.38 -1.62
C LEU A 183 0.74 -12.36 -2.78
N LYS A 184 1.86 -12.74 -3.41
CA LYS A 184 1.84 -13.65 -4.56
C LYS A 184 1.51 -15.09 -4.15
N SER A 185 1.84 -15.48 -2.92
CA SER A 185 1.45 -16.80 -2.39
C SER A 185 -0.01 -16.86 -1.94
N SER A 186 -0.60 -15.75 -1.50
CA SER A 186 -2.01 -15.70 -1.09
C SER A 186 -2.99 -15.55 -2.26
N SER A 187 -2.50 -15.26 -3.47
CA SER A 187 -3.30 -15.08 -4.69
C SER A 187 -3.28 -16.29 -5.63
N GLN A 188 -2.79 -17.45 -5.17
CA GLN A 188 -2.83 -18.75 -5.88
C GLN A 188 -3.90 -19.67 -5.31
#